data_AF-A0A1F0S191-F1
#
_entry.id   AF-A0A1F0S191-F1
#
_cell.length_a   1.000
_cell.length_b   1.000
_cell.length_c   1.000
_cell.angle_alpha   90.00
_cell.angle_beta   90.00
_cell.angle_gamma   90.00
#
_symmetry.space_group_name_H-M   'P 1'
#
loop_
_entity.id
_entity.type
_entity.pdbx_description
1 polymer ?
#
loop_
_entity_poly.entity_id
_entity_poly.type
_entity_poly.pdbx_seq_one_letter_code
_entity_poly.pdbx_strand_id
1 'polypeptide(L)'
;MNYRTTRQNLGYATAILDGAEWVDSEENIDDLHGYRSLRQGPAPVVLNSASKAEEAEALAARIRDWTFGDDDVSIGVLTRTNARKDEIATQLGELGVAVSTGRRTSRERPMAVMTMHNAKGLEFTHVILLDVSREALQRERALLYVAASRARDVLVVSVVGRPPSCCQVRLVSSLPLLPFAGRSCITIAGDV
;
A
#
# COMPACT_ATOMS: atom_id res chain seq x y z
N MET A 1 19.05 -17.55 -4.68
CA MET A 1 19.27 -16.30 -3.91
C MET A 1 18.24 -16.26 -2.79
N ASN A 2 18.63 -15.96 -1.54
CA ASN A 2 17.69 -15.93 -0.41
C ASN A 2 17.08 -14.54 -0.26
N TYR A 3 15.76 -14.44 -0.40
CA TYR A 3 15.04 -13.17 -0.29
C TYR A 3 14.58 -12.92 1.15
N ARG A 4 14.61 -11.65 1.56
CA ARG A 4 14.12 -11.21 2.88
C ARG A 4 12.60 -10.93 2.92
N THR A 5 11.91 -11.03 1.78
CA THR A 5 10.46 -10.84 1.66
C THR A 5 9.72 -12.18 1.85
N THR A 6 8.43 -12.16 2.18
CA THR A 6 7.59 -13.37 2.28
C THR A 6 7.40 -14.03 0.91
N ARG A 7 7.08 -15.33 0.91
CA ARG A 7 6.77 -16.08 -0.31
C ARG A 7 5.61 -15.44 -1.09
N GLN A 8 4.57 -14.99 -0.38
CA GLN A 8 3.39 -14.38 -0.98
C GLN A 8 3.73 -13.05 -1.68
N ASN A 9 4.50 -12.17 -1.02
CA ASN A 9 4.95 -10.91 -1.61
C ASN A 9 5.89 -11.15 -2.80
N LEU A 10 6.78 -12.14 -2.71
CA LEU A 10 7.69 -12.51 -3.81
C LEU A 10 6.92 -13.08 -5.00
N GLY A 11 5.93 -13.95 -4.78
CA GLY A 11 5.06 -14.50 -5.81
C GLY A 11 4.35 -13.40 -6.58
N TYR A 12 3.79 -12.42 -5.88
CA TYR A 12 3.14 -11.26 -6.50
C TYR A 12 4.12 -10.38 -7.28
N ALA A 13 5.30 -10.08 -6.70
CA ALA A 13 6.30 -9.28 -7.38
C ALA A 13 6.75 -9.94 -8.71
N THR A 14 6.98 -11.25 -8.70
CA THR A 14 7.36 -12.01 -9.90
C THR A 14 6.23 -12.08 -10.92
N ALA A 15 4.98 -12.26 -10.49
CA ALA A 15 3.82 -12.19 -11.39
C ALA A 15 3.74 -10.84 -12.12
N ILE A 16 4.03 -9.73 -11.44
CA ILE A 16 4.16 -8.41 -12.09
C ILE A 16 5.28 -8.40 -13.13
N LEU A 17 6.43 -8.99 -12.80
CA LEU A 17 7.59 -9.03 -13.69
C LEU A 17 7.30 -9.80 -14.98
N ASP A 18 6.68 -10.97 -14.85
CA ASP A 18 6.30 -11.83 -15.96
C ASP A 18 5.08 -11.28 -16.72
N GLY A 19 4.33 -10.37 -16.10
CA GLY A 19 3.05 -9.87 -16.61
C GLY A 19 1.95 -10.91 -16.57
N ALA A 20 2.08 -11.88 -15.68
CA ALA A 20 1.06 -12.87 -15.40
C ALA A 20 0.02 -12.30 -14.43
N GLU A 21 -1.17 -12.87 -14.46
CA GLU A 21 -2.15 -12.62 -13.41
C GLU A 21 -1.71 -13.37 -12.15
N TRP A 22 -1.66 -12.66 -11.01
CA TRP A 22 -1.43 -13.30 -9.73
C TRP A 22 -2.74 -13.91 -9.25
N VAL A 23 -2.77 -15.23 -9.08
CA VAL A 23 -3.88 -15.97 -8.49
C VAL A 23 -3.44 -16.42 -7.10
N ASP A 24 -4.29 -16.16 -6.09
CA ASP A 24 -4.10 -16.63 -4.72
C ASP A 24 -4.33 -18.14 -4.64
N SER A 25 -3.43 -18.89 -5.25
CA SER A 25 -3.40 -20.35 -5.20
C SER A 25 -2.33 -20.74 -4.19
N GLU A 26 -2.75 -21.12 -2.99
CA GLU A 26 -1.85 -21.61 -1.93
C GLU A 26 -0.96 -22.77 -2.39
N GLU A 27 -1.37 -23.50 -3.44
CA GLU A 27 -0.72 -24.73 -3.91
C GLU A 27 0.42 -24.56 -4.94
N ASN A 28 0.66 -23.38 -5.54
CA ASN A 28 1.51 -23.32 -6.75
C ASN A 28 2.56 -22.19 -6.77
N ILE A 29 3.17 -21.89 -5.62
CA ILE A 29 4.22 -20.85 -5.50
C ILE A 29 5.63 -21.46 -5.35
N ASP A 30 5.76 -22.79 -5.27
CA ASP A 30 7.02 -23.46 -4.91
C ASP A 30 8.03 -23.59 -6.07
N ASP A 31 7.59 -23.47 -7.33
CA ASP A 31 8.46 -23.57 -8.53
C ASP A 31 8.72 -22.23 -9.24
N LEU A 32 8.78 -21.14 -8.48
CA LEU A 32 9.06 -19.81 -9.00
C LEU A 32 10.56 -19.65 -9.37
N HIS A 33 10.99 -20.21 -10.51
CA HIS A 33 12.25 -19.91 -11.21
C HIS A 33 13.52 -19.79 -10.33
N GLY A 34 13.70 -20.66 -9.33
CA GLY A 34 14.90 -20.65 -8.45
C GLY A 34 14.95 -19.53 -7.40
N TYR A 35 13.86 -18.78 -7.23
CA TYR A 35 13.70 -17.76 -6.20
C TYR A 35 12.99 -18.35 -4.98
N ARG A 36 13.76 -18.64 -3.93
CA ARG A 36 13.22 -19.24 -2.69
C ARG A 36 13.18 -18.20 -1.58
N SER A 37 11.97 -17.93 -1.06
CA SER A 37 11.79 -17.27 0.23
C SER A 37 11.68 -18.31 1.34
N LEU A 38 12.31 -18.04 2.48
CA LEU A 38 12.18 -18.84 3.70
C LEU A 38 11.06 -18.34 4.63
N ARG A 39 10.42 -17.21 4.28
CA ARG A 39 9.39 -16.56 5.10
C ARG A 39 8.00 -16.77 4.51
N GLN A 40 7.02 -16.95 5.39
CA GLN A 40 5.61 -16.95 5.02
C GLN A 40 4.94 -15.75 5.69
N GLY A 41 3.97 -15.14 5.03
CA GLY A 41 3.17 -14.06 5.59
C GLY A 41 1.82 -13.95 4.88
N PRO A 42 1.07 -12.86 5.11
CA PRO A 42 -0.22 -12.68 4.47
C PRO A 42 -0.07 -12.50 2.96
N ALA A 43 -1.14 -12.85 2.23
CA ALA A 43 -1.27 -12.50 0.82
C ALA A 43 -1.26 -10.97 0.63
N PRO A 44 -0.68 -10.46 -0.48
CA PRO A 44 -0.76 -9.05 -0.82
C PRO A 44 -2.21 -8.58 -0.94
N VAL A 45 -2.49 -7.41 -0.36
CA VAL A 45 -3.84 -6.84 -0.38
C VAL A 45 -3.94 -5.79 -1.47
N VAL A 46 -4.97 -5.87 -2.31
CA VAL A 46 -5.28 -4.84 -3.30
C VAL A 46 -6.38 -3.93 -2.76
N LEU A 47 -6.08 -2.65 -2.60
CA LEU A 47 -7.03 -1.61 -2.23
C LEU A 47 -7.52 -0.92 -3.51
N ASN A 48 -8.83 -0.93 -3.72
CA ASN A 48 -9.46 -0.20 -4.81
C ASN A 48 -10.17 1.00 -4.21
N SER A 49 -9.87 2.19 -4.73
CA SER A 49 -10.49 3.44 -4.30
C SER A 49 -11.12 4.14 -5.50
N ALA A 50 -12.33 4.70 -5.35
CA ALA A 50 -12.98 5.44 -6.42
C ALA A 50 -12.33 6.80 -6.67
N SER A 51 -11.63 7.34 -5.66
CA SER A 51 -10.94 8.63 -5.74
C SER A 51 -9.61 8.63 -4.97
N LYS A 52 -8.77 9.62 -5.26
CA LYS A 52 -7.52 9.84 -4.51
C LYS A 52 -7.75 10.21 -3.05
N ALA A 53 -8.86 10.88 -2.73
CA ALA A 53 -9.20 11.25 -1.37
C ALA A 53 -9.57 10.01 -0.55
N GLU A 54 -10.43 9.15 -1.11
CA GLU A 54 -10.79 7.86 -0.51
C GLU A 54 -9.55 6.96 -0.35
N GLU A 55 -8.63 6.97 -1.32
CA GLU A 55 -7.36 6.26 -1.19
C GLU A 55 -6.56 6.73 0.03
N ALA A 56 -6.44 8.05 0.23
CA ALA A 56 -5.74 8.60 1.39
C ALA A 56 -6.40 8.21 2.72
N GLU A 57 -7.74 8.22 2.79
CA GLU A 57 -8.50 7.79 3.96
C GLU A 57 -8.31 6.30 4.26
N ALA A 58 -8.40 5.44 3.24
CA ALA A 58 -8.20 4.00 3.37
C ALA A 58 -6.77 3.66 3.80
N LEU A 59 -5.77 4.36 3.24
CA LEU A 59 -4.38 4.25 3.67
C LEU A 59 -4.21 4.66 5.13
N ALA A 60 -4.76 5.81 5.51
CA ALA A 60 -4.64 6.32 6.87
C ALA A 60 -5.27 5.36 7.88
N ALA A 61 -6.44 4.79 7.58
CA ALA A 61 -7.07 3.76 8.42
C ALA A 61 -6.15 2.54 8.59
N ARG A 62 -5.65 1.99 7.47
CA ARG A 62 -4.76 0.82 7.50
C ARG A 62 -3.46 1.06 8.26
N ILE A 63 -2.84 2.23 8.06
CA ILE A 63 -1.62 2.62 8.75
C ILE A 63 -1.87 2.71 10.25
N ARG A 64 -2.98 3.32 10.67
CA ARG A 64 -3.34 3.39 12.09
C ARG A 64 -3.50 2.00 12.69
N ASP A 65 -4.19 1.09 12.01
CA ASP A 65 -4.38 -0.29 12.47
C ASP A 65 -3.04 -1.01 12.69
N TRP A 66 -2.06 -0.83 11.79
CA TRP A 66 -0.73 -1.44 11.96
C TRP A 66 0.08 -0.81 13.09
N THR A 67 -0.01 0.50 13.24
CA THR A 67 0.69 1.22 14.33
C THR A 67 0.00 1.04 15.69
N PHE A 68 -1.22 0.50 15.71
CA PHE A 68 -1.96 0.24 16.93
C PHE A 68 -1.47 -1.08 17.56
N GLY A 69 -0.45 -0.98 18.41
CA GLY A 69 0.01 -2.09 19.26
C GLY A 69 1.34 -2.73 18.87
N ASP A 70 2.02 -2.24 17.83
CA ASP A 70 3.36 -2.69 17.43
C ASP A 70 4.28 -1.48 17.14
N ASP A 71 5.33 -1.35 17.95
CA ASP A 71 6.31 -0.26 17.89
C ASP A 71 7.42 -0.49 16.84
N ASP A 72 7.58 -1.71 16.32
CA ASP A 72 8.62 -2.08 15.34
C ASP A 72 8.14 -1.96 13.88
N VAL A 73 6.93 -1.42 13.68
CA VAL A 73 6.34 -1.23 12.36
C VAL A 73 7.05 -0.11 11.60
N SER A 74 7.67 -0.49 10.48
CA SER A 74 8.25 0.41 9.49
C SER A 74 7.45 0.33 8.19
N ILE A 75 6.86 1.45 7.78
CA ILE A 75 5.93 1.57 6.64
C ILE A 75 6.56 2.40 5.52
N GLY A 76 6.69 1.81 4.34
CA GLY A 76 7.09 2.52 3.12
C GLY A 76 5.88 2.77 2.21
N VAL A 77 5.48 4.03 2.03
CA VAL A 77 4.49 4.41 1.01
C VAL A 77 5.23 4.84 -0.25
N LEU A 78 5.12 4.03 -1.29
CA LEU A 78 5.91 4.16 -2.51
C LEU A 78 5.05 4.65 -3.67
N THR A 79 5.41 5.80 -4.22
CA THR A 79 4.75 6.40 -5.38
C THR A 79 5.65 6.36 -6.62
N ARG A 80 5.09 6.61 -7.79
CA ARG A 80 5.92 6.75 -9.00
C ARG A 80 6.57 8.13 -9.12
N THR A 81 5.81 9.18 -8.84
CA THR A 81 6.22 10.57 -9.08
C THR A 81 6.41 11.35 -7.79
N ASN A 82 7.29 12.35 -7.82
CA ASN A 82 7.47 13.26 -6.68
C ASN A 82 6.20 14.06 -6.39
N ALA A 83 5.46 14.49 -7.41
CA ALA A 83 4.19 15.19 -7.23
C ALA A 83 3.19 14.34 -6.43
N ARG A 84 3.02 13.05 -6.76
CA ARG A 84 2.16 12.16 -5.98
C ARG A 84 2.69 11.96 -4.56
N LYS A 85 4.01 11.84 -4.40
CA LYS A 85 4.67 11.69 -3.09
C LYS A 85 4.34 12.88 -2.18
N ASP A 86 4.45 14.10 -2.69
CA ASP A 86 4.16 15.31 -1.91
C ASP A 86 2.64 15.46 -1.64
N GLU A 87 1.79 15.12 -2.61
CA GLU A 87 0.33 15.11 -2.48
C GLU A 87 -0.13 14.15 -1.36
N ILE A 88 0.30 12.88 -1.41
CA ILE A 88 -0.13 11.89 -0.42
C ILE A 88 0.46 12.16 0.97
N ALA A 89 1.70 12.64 1.06
CA ALA A 89 2.30 13.01 2.34
C ALA A 89 1.52 14.14 3.02
N THR A 90 1.05 15.12 2.25
CA THR A 90 0.20 16.21 2.75
C THR A 90 -1.15 15.67 3.24
N GLN A 91 -1.84 14.88 2.41
CA GLN A 91 -3.15 14.30 2.75
C GLN A 91 -3.09 13.42 4.00
N LEU A 92 -2.06 12.57 4.12
CA LEU A 92 -1.87 11.73 5.31
C LEU A 92 -1.56 12.56 6.56
N GLY A 93 -0.79 13.65 6.41
CA GLY A 93 -0.54 14.61 7.49
C GLY A 93 -1.80 15.32 7.97
N GLU A 94 -2.68 15.73 7.06
CA GLU A 94 -3.99 16.32 7.37
C GLU A 94 -4.93 15.33 8.07
N LEU A 95 -4.81 14.05 7.75
CA LEU A 95 -5.50 12.95 8.43
C LEU A 95 -4.84 12.57 9.78
N GLY A 96 -3.79 13.28 10.20
CA GLY A 96 -3.12 13.07 11.50
C GLY A 96 -2.18 11.86 11.54
N VAL A 97 -1.74 11.35 10.39
CA VAL A 97 -0.75 10.26 10.30
C VAL A 97 0.64 10.86 10.14
N ALA A 98 1.54 10.59 11.10
CA ALA A 98 2.87 11.18 11.12
C ALA A 98 3.77 10.63 9.99
N VAL A 99 4.13 11.49 9.04
CA VAL A 99 5.08 11.20 7.96
C VAL A 99 6.50 11.57 8.40
N SER A 100 7.46 10.69 8.13
CA SER A 100 8.90 10.97 8.28
C SER A 100 9.36 11.98 7.24
N THR A 101 10.20 12.93 7.66
CA THR A 101 10.80 13.95 6.78
C THR A 101 11.91 13.37 5.89
N GLY A 102 12.30 12.12 6.09
CA GLY A 102 13.34 11.44 5.32
C GLY A 102 12.93 10.04 4.85
N ARG A 103 13.93 9.27 4.40
CA ARG A 103 13.72 7.89 3.91
C ARG A 103 13.67 6.83 5.01
N ARG A 104 13.95 7.21 6.26
CA ARG A 104 14.00 6.28 7.40
C ARG A 104 12.78 6.51 8.29
N THR A 105 12.22 5.43 8.77
CA THR A 105 11.14 5.43 9.75
C THR A 105 11.74 5.42 11.16
N SER A 106 11.01 5.95 12.12
CA SER A 106 11.32 5.86 13.55
C SER A 106 10.03 5.52 14.30
N ARG A 107 10.13 5.25 15.61
CA ARG A 107 8.95 4.98 16.44
C ARG A 107 7.93 6.12 16.41
N GLU A 108 8.39 7.37 16.44
CA GLU A 108 7.53 8.56 16.40
C GLU A 108 6.97 8.84 14.99
N ARG A 109 7.65 8.34 13.95
CA ARG A 109 7.30 8.54 12.54
C ARG A 109 7.48 7.21 11.80
N PRO A 110 6.55 6.26 11.99
CA PRO A 110 6.70 4.89 11.49
C PRO A 110 6.53 4.82 9.97
N MET A 111 6.16 5.90 9.31
CA MET A 111 5.90 5.96 7.88
C MET A 111 6.87 6.88 7.14
N ALA A 112 7.40 6.41 6.02
CA ALA A 112 8.14 7.23 5.06
C ALA A 112 7.46 7.18 3.69
N VAL A 113 7.23 8.35 3.09
CA VAL A 113 6.66 8.47 1.74
C VAL A 113 7.78 8.82 0.76
N MET A 114 7.95 8.02 -0.29
CA MET A 114 9.00 8.25 -1.28
C MET A 114 8.64 7.69 -2.66
N THR A 115 9.45 8.02 -3.65
CA THR A 115 9.33 7.38 -4.96
C THR A 115 9.89 5.96 -4.93
N MET A 116 9.38 5.09 -5.80
CA MET A 116 9.84 3.70 -5.94
C MET A 116 11.36 3.61 -6.21
N HIS A 117 11.92 4.55 -6.97
CA HIS A 117 13.37 4.64 -7.21
C HIS A 117 14.16 4.91 -5.92
N ASN A 118 13.63 5.78 -5.05
CA ASN A 118 14.28 6.15 -3.79
C ASN A 118 14.20 5.06 -2.72
N ALA A 119 13.31 4.08 -2.89
CA ALA A 119 13.16 2.93 -2.02
C ALA A 119 14.25 1.86 -2.24
N LYS A 120 15.05 1.95 -3.31
CA LYS A 120 16.10 0.96 -3.60
C LYS A 120 17.14 0.91 -2.47
N GLY A 121 17.41 -0.29 -1.97
CA GLY A 121 18.33 -0.50 -0.86
C GLY A 121 17.72 -0.24 0.53
N LEU A 122 16.44 0.11 0.59
CA LEU A 122 15.67 0.14 1.83
C LEU A 122 14.87 -1.16 2.00
N GLU A 123 14.44 -1.40 3.23
CA GLU A 123 13.60 -2.53 3.63
C GLU A 123 12.57 -1.98 4.63
N PHE A 124 11.30 -2.33 4.45
CA PHE A 124 10.21 -1.92 5.32
C PHE A 124 9.43 -3.16 5.75
N THR A 125 8.91 -3.19 6.98
CA THR A 125 8.02 -4.29 7.40
C THR A 125 6.75 -4.32 6.54
N HIS A 126 6.19 -3.15 6.26
CA HIS A 126 4.98 -2.95 5.48
C HIS A 126 5.26 -2.01 4.31
N VAL A 127 4.78 -2.34 3.12
CA VAL A 127 4.90 -1.47 1.94
C VAL A 127 3.53 -1.26 1.33
N ILE A 128 3.25 -0.01 0.96
CA ILE A 128 2.07 0.39 0.20
C ILE A 128 2.55 0.95 -1.15
N LEU A 129 2.18 0.29 -2.25
CA LEU A 129 2.44 0.78 -3.60
C LEU A 129 1.25 1.59 -4.10
N LEU A 130 1.48 2.85 -4.47
CA LEU A 130 0.46 3.72 -5.05
C LEU A 130 0.57 3.79 -6.57
N ASP A 131 -0.52 4.22 -7.20
CA ASP A 131 -0.65 4.42 -8.66
C ASP A 131 -0.41 3.15 -9.49
N VAL A 132 -0.71 1.96 -8.95
CA VAL A 132 -0.56 0.71 -9.72
C VAL A 132 -1.76 0.56 -10.65
N SER A 133 -1.57 0.90 -11.92
CA SER A 133 -2.55 0.71 -12.98
C SER A 133 -2.13 -0.40 -13.94
N ARG A 134 -3.06 -0.89 -14.76
CA ARG A 134 -2.74 -1.84 -15.85
C ARG A 134 -1.65 -1.31 -16.78
N GLU A 135 -1.63 -0.01 -17.05
CA GLU A 135 -0.58 0.61 -17.86
C GLU A 135 0.78 0.59 -17.15
N ALA A 136 0.81 0.87 -15.85
CA ALA A 136 2.05 0.82 -15.05
C ALA A 136 2.60 -0.62 -14.99
N LEU A 137 1.73 -1.61 -14.81
CA LEU A 137 2.06 -3.05 -14.88
C LEU A 137 2.58 -3.49 -16.25
N GLN A 138 2.35 -2.73 -17.33
CA GLN A 138 2.89 -3.04 -18.65
C GLN A 138 4.21 -2.32 -18.91
N ARG A 139 4.30 -1.03 -18.55
CA ARG A 139 5.46 -0.18 -18.88
C ARG A 139 6.62 -0.28 -17.89
N GLU A 140 6.34 -0.55 -16.63
CA GLU A 140 7.29 -0.35 -15.52
C GLU A 140 7.43 -1.57 -14.60
N ARG A 141 7.27 -2.78 -15.17
CA ARG A 141 7.32 -4.06 -14.44
C ARG A 141 8.52 -4.22 -13.52
N ALA A 142 9.71 -3.88 -14.01
CA ALA A 142 10.93 -3.98 -13.23
C ALA A 142 10.93 -3.02 -12.01
N LEU A 143 10.37 -1.82 -12.16
CA LEU A 143 10.26 -0.86 -11.06
C LEU A 143 9.28 -1.35 -9.99
N LEU A 144 8.12 -1.86 -10.42
CA LEU A 144 7.10 -2.41 -9.54
C LEU A 144 7.59 -3.67 -8.82
N TYR A 145 8.31 -4.56 -9.50
CA TYR A 145 8.98 -5.71 -8.88
C TYR A 145 9.97 -5.27 -7.79
N VAL A 146 10.83 -4.29 -8.09
CA VAL A 146 11.81 -3.76 -7.13
C VAL A 146 11.14 -3.09 -5.94
N ALA A 147 10.00 -2.43 -6.14
CA ALA A 147 9.23 -1.79 -5.08
C ALA A 147 8.47 -2.80 -4.22
N ALA A 148 7.78 -3.77 -4.83
CA ALA A 148 7.05 -4.84 -4.15
C ALA A 148 7.98 -5.69 -3.27
N SER A 149 9.16 -6.03 -3.79
CA SER A 149 10.18 -6.79 -3.05
C SER A 149 10.82 -6.04 -1.86
N ARG A 150 10.47 -4.76 -1.64
CA ARG A 150 10.87 -4.02 -0.42
C ARG A 150 10.01 -4.36 0.79
N ALA A 151 8.85 -4.96 0.57
CA ALA A 151 7.97 -5.44 1.62
C ALA A 151 8.61 -6.64 2.31
N ARG A 152 8.96 -6.51 3.59
CA ARG A 152 9.46 -7.64 4.36
C ARG A 152 8.33 -8.59 4.72
N ASP A 153 7.25 -8.05 5.28
CA ASP A 153 6.18 -8.82 5.91
C ASP A 153 4.85 -8.62 5.17
N VAL A 154 4.42 -7.37 4.94
CA VAL A 154 3.12 -7.07 4.30
C VAL A 154 3.27 -6.17 3.07
N LEU A 155 2.57 -6.53 2.00
CA LEU A 155 2.45 -5.73 0.78
C LEU A 155 0.98 -5.32 0.56
N VAL A 156 0.78 -4.02 0.34
CA VAL A 156 -0.50 -3.46 -0.09
C VAL A 156 -0.29 -2.74 -1.42
N VAL A 157 -1.22 -2.92 -2.34
CA VAL A 157 -1.22 -2.26 -3.64
C VAL A 157 -2.49 -1.47 -3.80
N SER A 158 -2.38 -0.19 -4.06
CA SER A 158 -3.52 0.71 -4.22
C SER A 158 -3.74 1.09 -5.67
N VAL A 159 -5.01 1.04 -6.06
CA VAL A 159 -5.51 1.33 -7.39
C VAL A 159 -6.62 2.37 -7.27
N VAL A 160 -6.44 3.51 -7.96
CA VAL A 160 -7.46 4.57 -8.03
C VAL A 160 -8.18 4.51 -9.36
N GLY A 161 -9.52 4.55 -9.31
CA GLY A 161 -10.39 4.66 -10.48
C GLY A 161 -11.45 3.55 -10.54
N ARG A 162 -12.16 3.48 -11.68
CA ARG A 162 -13.18 2.44 -11.90
C ARG A 162 -12.47 1.06 -11.96
N PRO A 163 -12.82 0.10 -11.09
CA PRO A 163 -12.25 -1.23 -11.19
C PRO A 163 -12.60 -1.81 -12.58
N PRO A 164 -11.64 -2.36 -13.33
CA PRO A 164 -11.99 -3.11 -14.54
C PRO A 164 -12.88 -4.27 -14.12
N SER A 165 -13.99 -4.48 -14.82
CA SER A 165 -15.04 -5.48 -14.51
C SER A 165 -14.56 -6.92 -14.34
N CYS A 166 -13.29 -7.22 -14.65
CA CYS A 166 -12.68 -8.54 -14.48
C CYS A 166 -11.82 -8.68 -13.21
N CYS A 167 -11.48 -7.59 -12.51
CA CYS A 167 -10.66 -7.64 -11.29
C CYS A 167 -11.54 -7.66 -10.05
N GLN A 168 -12.35 -8.71 -9.90
CA GLN A 168 -13.09 -8.96 -8.67
C GLN A 168 -12.20 -9.77 -7.70
N VAL A 169 -11.09 -9.15 -7.27
CA VAL A 169 -10.30 -9.68 -6.15
C VAL A 169 -11.04 -9.28 -4.88
N ARG A 170 -11.35 -10.27 -4.03
CA ARG A 170 -12.14 -10.13 -2.80
C ARG A 170 -11.66 -8.94 -1.96
N LEU A 171 -12.51 -7.93 -1.83
CA LEU A 171 -12.47 -6.95 -0.75
C LEU A 171 -12.55 -7.70 0.58
N VAL A 172 -11.47 -7.73 1.35
CA VAL A 172 -11.60 -7.89 2.81
C VAL A 172 -12.14 -6.56 3.33
N SER A 173 -13.43 -6.33 3.09
CA SER A 173 -14.20 -5.26 3.72
C SER A 173 -14.53 -5.68 5.13
N SER A 174 -13.55 -5.54 6.02
CA SER A 174 -13.78 -5.61 7.46
C SER A 174 -13.06 -4.45 8.14
N LEU A 175 -13.39 -3.23 7.71
CA LEU A 175 -13.35 -2.06 8.60
C LEU A 175 -14.81 -1.71 8.90
N PRO A 176 -15.23 -1.65 10.17
CA PRO A 176 -16.55 -1.12 10.49
C PRO A 176 -16.59 0.33 10.04
N LEU A 177 -17.58 0.65 9.20
CA LEU A 177 -17.96 2.02 8.87
C LEU A 177 -18.22 2.77 10.19
N LEU A 178 -17.26 3.57 10.62
CA LEU A 178 -17.50 4.55 11.68
C LEU A 178 -18.46 5.60 11.11
N PRO A 179 -19.56 5.94 11.82
CA PRO A 179 -20.45 6.98 11.37
C PRO A 179 -19.76 8.34 11.52
N PHE A 180 -19.49 9.00 10.40
CA PHE A 180 -19.20 10.44 10.36
C PHE A 180 -20.48 11.21 10.74
N ALA A 181 -20.80 11.27 12.03
CA ALA A 181 -21.79 12.18 12.58
C ALA A 181 -21.03 13.28 13.35
N GLY A 182 -20.84 14.44 12.71
CA GLY A 182 -20.11 15.53 13.34
C GLY A 182 -19.81 16.70 12.43
N ARG A 183 -20.81 17.23 11.72
CA ARG A 183 -20.75 18.61 11.23
C ARG A 183 -22.01 19.34 11.67
N SER A 184 -21.82 20.13 12.71
CA SER A 184 -22.75 21.16 13.17
C SER A 184 -23.06 22.11 12.01
N CYS A 185 -24.31 22.08 11.53
CA CYS A 185 -24.87 23.22 10.82
C CYS A 185 -25.52 24.14 11.87
N ILE A 186 -24.78 25.19 12.20
CA ILE A 186 -25.33 26.43 12.75
C ILE A 186 -26.28 26.99 11.68
N THR A 187 -27.56 27.12 12.00
CA THR A 187 -28.46 28.04 11.29
C THR A 187 -29.04 28.99 12.35
N ILE A 188 -28.82 30.26 12.07
CA ILE A 188 -29.06 31.41 12.94
C ILE A 188 -30.57 31.70 12.95
N ALA A 189 -31.09 32.00 14.13
CA ALA A 189 -32.45 32.49 14.35
C ALA A 189 -32.65 33.87 13.70
N GLY A 190 -33.85 34.13 13.18
CA GLY A 190 -34.31 35.45 12.78
C GLY A 190 -35.84 35.49 12.73
N ASP A 191 -36.43 36.16 13.73
CA ASP A 191 -37.80 36.72 13.79
C ASP A 191 -38.19 37.36 12.45
N VAL A 192 -39.45 37.31 11.97
CA VAL A 192 -40.70 37.97 12.44
C VAL A 192 -41.89 37.30 11.73
#